data_AF-A0A3A8Q8K4-F1
#
_entry.id   AF-A0A3A8Q8K4-F1
#
_cell.length_a   1.000
_cell.length_b   1.000
_cell.length_c   1.000
_cell.angle_alpha   90.00
_cell.angle_beta   90.00
_cell.angle_gamma   90.00
#
_symmetry.space_group_name_H-M   'P 1'
#
loop_
_entity.id
_entity.type
_entity.pdbx_description
1 polymer ?
#
loop_
_entity_poly.entity_id
_entity_poly.type
_entity_poly.pdbx_seq_one_letter_code
_entity_poly.pdbx_strand_id
1 'polypeptide(L)'
;MAEDIDWEWVRELAARVEAGEALVLTPDVRGLLLRSAHQVAITESDAQVAVHDEATATALLREVRARIREGSLRLGLTEMKARDLARAGDTAGARKLLEDLLAVEVVPLYLEEAKLALAELD
;
A
#
# COMPACT_ATOMS: atom_id res chain seq x y z
N MET A 1 18.51 3.07 3.94
CA MET A 1 18.49 2.40 2.63
C MET A 1 17.12 1.76 2.52
N ALA A 2 16.14 2.50 2.01
CA ALA A 2 14.86 1.88 1.67
C ALA A 2 15.17 0.92 0.52
N GLU A 3 14.85 -0.36 0.68
CA GLU A 3 14.77 -1.26 -0.47
C GLU A 3 13.91 -0.54 -1.52
N ASP A 4 14.39 -0.47 -2.77
CA ASP A 4 13.70 0.24 -3.83
C ASP A 4 12.24 -0.24 -3.90
N ILE A 5 11.32 0.64 -3.54
CA ILE A 5 9.90 0.35 -3.56
C ILE A 5 9.48 0.34 -5.02
N ASP A 6 9.20 -0.84 -5.55
CA ASP A 6 8.87 -1.08 -6.97
C ASP A 6 7.48 -0.52 -7.38
N TRP A 7 6.85 0.33 -6.57
CA TRP A 7 5.47 0.76 -6.76
C TRP A 7 5.25 1.66 -7.99
N GLU A 8 6.31 2.27 -8.52
CA GLU A 8 6.22 2.99 -9.79
C GLU A 8 6.10 2.04 -10.97
N TRP A 9 6.87 0.95 -10.99
CA TRP A 9 6.70 -0.11 -11.99
C TRP A 9 5.33 -0.77 -11.93
N VAL A 10 4.80 -0.98 -10.72
CA VAL A 10 3.41 -1.44 -10.53
C VAL A 10 2.40 -0.44 -11.10
N ARG A 11 2.61 0.87 -10.89
CA ARG A 11 1.75 1.94 -11.42
C ARG A 11 1.71 1.92 -12.93
N GLU A 12 2.87 1.86 -13.58
CA GLU A 12 2.99 1.83 -15.03
C GLU A 12 2.35 0.58 -15.62
N LEU A 13 2.63 -0.59 -15.03
CA LEU A 13 2.08 -1.86 -15.49
C LEU A 13 0.55 -1.91 -15.34
N ALA A 14 0.02 -1.44 -14.20
CA ALA A 14 -1.41 -1.35 -13.97
C ALA A 14 -2.10 -0.41 -14.97
N ALA A 15 -1.49 0.75 -15.26
CA ALA A 15 -2.04 1.71 -16.21
C ALA A 15 -2.18 1.12 -17.63
N ARG A 16 -1.21 0.31 -18.07
CA ARG A 16 -1.27 -0.39 -19.37
C ARG A 16 -2.40 -1.42 -19.40
N VAL A 17 -2.53 -2.21 -18.34
CA VAL A 17 -3.62 -3.20 -18.22
C VAL A 17 -5.00 -2.51 -18.18
N GLU A 18 -5.12 -1.38 -17.49
CA GLU A 18 -6.34 -0.56 -17.46
C GLU A 18 -6.66 0.07 -18.83
N ALA A 19 -5.63 0.38 -19.63
CA ALA A 19 -5.78 0.83 -21.02
C ALA A 19 -6.18 -0.30 -21.99
N GLY A 20 -6.30 -1.55 -21.51
CA GLY A 20 -6.75 -2.70 -22.29
C GLY A 20 -5.63 -3.61 -22.80
N GLU A 21 -4.38 -3.40 -22.39
CA GLU A 21 -3.31 -4.34 -22.70
C GLU A 21 -3.44 -5.63 -21.88
N ALA A 22 -3.18 -6.78 -22.52
CA ALA A 22 -3.08 -8.06 -21.84
C ALA A 22 -1.80 -8.12 -20.98
N LEU A 23 -1.89 -8.75 -19.81
CA LEU A 23 -0.75 -8.86 -18.90
C LEU A 23 0.19 -9.98 -19.34
N VAL A 24 1.37 -9.64 -19.87
CA VAL A 24 2.36 -10.63 -20.29
C VAL A 24 3.21 -11.07 -19.10
N LEU A 25 3.07 -12.34 -18.68
CA LEU A 25 3.76 -12.90 -17.50
C LEU A 25 5.19 -13.36 -17.79
N THR A 26 6.07 -12.42 -18.10
CA THR A 26 7.52 -12.65 -18.17
C THR A 26 8.11 -12.94 -16.78
N PRO A 27 9.32 -13.53 -16.69
CA PRO A 27 10.00 -13.70 -15.40
C PRO A 27 10.14 -12.40 -14.61
N ASP A 28 10.39 -11.27 -15.28
CA ASP A 28 10.52 -9.96 -14.63
C ASP A 28 9.20 -9.46 -14.08
N VAL A 29 8.10 -9.60 -14.84
CA VAL A 29 6.75 -9.23 -14.37
C VAL A 29 6.34 -10.10 -13.19
N ARG A 30 6.62 -11.41 -13.22
CA ARG A 30 6.36 -12.32 -12.09
C ARG A 30 7.16 -11.88 -10.86
N GLY A 31 8.45 -11.60 -11.02
CA GLY A 31 9.31 -11.13 -9.94
C GLY A 31 8.82 -9.81 -9.33
N LEU A 32 8.40 -8.86 -10.17
CA LEU A 32 7.79 -7.59 -9.75
C LEU A 32 6.53 -7.84 -8.91
N LEU A 33 5.59 -8.64 -9.41
CA LEU A 33 4.33 -8.92 -8.71
C LEU A 33 4.56 -9.58 -7.36
N LEU A 34 5.49 -10.54 -7.26
CA LEU A 34 5.80 -11.22 -6.00
C LEU A 34 6.40 -10.26 -4.96
N ARG A 35 7.38 -9.42 -5.36
CA ARG A 35 7.98 -8.44 -4.45
C ARG A 35 6.97 -7.40 -3.99
N SER A 36 6.18 -6.84 -4.91
CA SER A 36 5.19 -5.83 -4.58
C SER A 36 4.04 -6.39 -3.75
N ALA A 37 3.63 -7.64 -3.96
CA ALA A 37 2.65 -8.34 -3.12
C ALA A 37 3.11 -8.40 -1.65
N HIS A 38 4.36 -8.80 -1.41
CA HIS A 38 4.94 -8.81 -0.07
C HIS A 38 4.96 -7.40 0.55
N GLN A 39 5.33 -6.37 -0.21
CA GLN A 39 5.36 -4.97 0.24
C GLN A 39 3.97 -4.43 0.67
N VAL A 40 2.87 -5.05 0.22
CA VAL A 40 1.51 -4.68 0.62
C VAL A 40 0.81 -5.73 1.47
N ALA A 41 1.59 -6.59 2.15
CA ALA A 41 1.11 -7.65 3.03
C ALA A 41 0.14 -8.64 2.36
N ILE A 42 0.40 -9.00 1.11
CA ILE A 42 -0.17 -10.20 0.48
C ILE A 42 0.81 -11.35 0.76
N THR A 43 0.29 -12.53 1.11
CA THR A 43 1.13 -13.67 1.49
C THR A 43 1.91 -14.19 0.29
N GLU A 44 3.12 -14.71 0.54
CA GLU A 44 3.95 -15.31 -0.51
C GLU A 44 3.22 -16.47 -1.21
N SER A 45 2.49 -17.29 -0.46
CA SER A 45 1.70 -18.40 -1.02
C SER A 45 0.61 -17.93 -1.98
N ASP A 46 -0.15 -16.90 -1.61
CA ASP A 46 -1.24 -16.38 -2.45
C ASP A 46 -0.67 -15.71 -3.71
N ALA A 47 0.41 -14.95 -3.55
CA ALA A 47 1.09 -14.29 -4.66
C ALA A 47 1.67 -15.32 -5.64
N GLN A 48 2.32 -16.38 -5.13
CA GLN A 48 2.90 -17.44 -5.94
C GLN A 48 1.82 -18.19 -6.75
N VAL A 49 0.67 -18.50 -6.12
CA VAL A 49 -0.47 -19.10 -6.83
C VAL A 49 -0.98 -18.16 -7.92
N ALA A 50 -1.16 -16.88 -7.61
CA ALA A 50 -1.75 -15.91 -8.53
C ALA A 50 -0.89 -15.65 -9.77
N VAL A 51 0.44 -15.71 -9.67
CA VAL A 51 1.29 -15.46 -10.85
C VAL A 51 1.24 -16.59 -11.88
N HIS A 52 0.66 -17.77 -11.61
CA HIS A 52 0.65 -18.88 -12.57
C HIS A 52 -0.22 -18.65 -13.80
N ASP A 53 -1.28 -17.87 -13.68
CA ASP A 53 -2.26 -17.60 -14.73
C ASP A 53 -2.41 -16.08 -14.98
N GLU A 54 -2.68 -15.70 -16.22
CA GLU A 54 -2.80 -14.30 -16.61
C GLU A 54 -3.93 -13.58 -15.88
N ALA A 55 -5.10 -14.21 -15.74
CA ALA A 55 -6.25 -13.59 -15.12
C ALA A 55 -6.02 -13.41 -13.61
N THR A 56 -5.44 -14.40 -12.95
CA THR A 56 -5.11 -14.31 -11.52
C THR A 56 -3.97 -13.33 -11.25
N ALA A 57 -2.97 -13.25 -12.13
CA ALA A 57 -1.88 -12.28 -12.00
C ALA A 57 -2.37 -10.84 -12.25
N THR A 58 -3.31 -10.67 -13.17
CA THR A 58 -3.99 -9.39 -13.40
C THR A 58 -4.79 -8.96 -12.16
N ALA A 59 -5.46 -9.90 -11.51
CA ALA A 59 -6.15 -9.63 -10.24
C ALA A 59 -5.16 -9.24 -9.13
N LEU A 60 -4.03 -9.94 -9.01
CA LEU A 60 -2.97 -9.60 -8.06
C LEU A 60 -2.42 -8.19 -8.31
N LEU A 61 -2.11 -7.85 -9.56
CA LEU A 61 -1.65 -6.50 -9.93
C LEU A 61 -2.62 -5.41 -9.48
N ARG A 62 -3.93 -5.63 -9.70
CA ARG A 62 -4.98 -4.69 -9.29
C ARG A 62 -5.09 -4.57 -7.78
N GLU A 63 -5.02 -5.69 -7.06
CA GLU A 63 -5.06 -5.68 -5.58
C GLU A 63 -3.84 -4.94 -5.00
N VAL A 64 -2.64 -5.22 -5.50
CA VAL A 64 -1.43 -4.50 -5.10
C VAL A 64 -1.58 -3.00 -5.37
N ARG A 65 -2.04 -2.64 -6.57
CA ARG A 65 -2.29 -1.25 -6.95
C ARG A 65 -3.33 -0.58 -6.04
N ALA A 66 -4.40 -1.29 -5.69
CA ALA A 66 -5.45 -0.81 -4.80
C ALA A 66 -4.92 -0.53 -3.40
N ARG A 67 -4.21 -1.48 -2.78
CA ARG A 67 -3.62 -1.30 -1.44
C ARG A 67 -2.66 -0.12 -1.34
N ILE A 68 -1.80 0.07 -2.35
CA ILE A 68 -0.91 1.23 -2.43
C ILE A 68 -1.73 2.52 -2.46
N ARG A 69 -2.70 2.62 -3.39
CA ARG A 69 -3.48 3.84 -3.58
C ARG A 69 -4.35 4.17 -2.35
N GLU A 70 -5.05 3.17 -1.84
CA GLU A 70 -6.00 3.33 -0.74
C GLU A 70 -5.27 3.61 0.58
N GLY A 71 -4.18 2.89 0.87
CA GLY A 71 -3.37 3.10 2.05
C GLY A 71 -2.74 4.50 2.07
N SER A 72 -2.12 4.92 0.95
CA SER A 72 -1.56 6.27 0.82
C SER A 72 -2.60 7.37 1.03
N LEU A 73 -3.78 7.23 0.43
CA LEU A 73 -4.88 8.19 0.61
C LEU A 73 -5.36 8.24 2.06
N ARG A 74 -5.55 7.07 2.68
CA ARG A 74 -6.03 6.94 4.06
C ARG A 74 -5.04 7.55 5.04
N LEU A 75 -3.76 7.23 4.91
CA LEU A 75 -2.69 7.78 5.73
C LEU A 75 -2.64 9.31 5.60
N GLY A 76 -2.50 9.84 4.38
CA GLY A 76 -2.35 11.28 4.16
C GLY A 76 -3.53 12.09 4.68
N LEU A 77 -4.76 11.60 4.50
CA LEU A 77 -5.97 12.25 5.04
C LEU A 77 -6.02 12.19 6.57
N THR A 78 -5.61 11.08 7.17
CA THR A 78 -5.64 10.89 8.62
C THR A 78 -4.60 11.78 9.28
N GLU A 79 -3.36 11.80 8.78
CA GLU A 79 -2.31 12.67 9.30
C GLU A 79 -2.67 14.14 9.20
N MET A 80 -3.24 14.57 8.08
CA MET A 80 -3.69 15.96 7.91
C MET A 80 -4.70 16.33 9.01
N LYS A 81 -5.72 15.49 9.23
CA LYS A 81 -6.73 15.72 10.27
C LYS A 81 -6.13 15.67 11.68
N ALA A 82 -5.23 14.74 11.95
CA ALA A 82 -4.54 14.64 13.24
C ALA A 82 -3.71 15.90 13.53
N ARG A 83 -2.97 16.41 12.54
CA ARG A 83 -2.22 17.68 12.66
C ARG A 83 -3.15 18.87 12.92
N ASP A 84 -4.30 18.93 12.26
CA ASP A 84 -5.28 20.00 12.48
C ASP A 84 -5.87 19.96 13.90
N LEU A 85 -6.20 18.77 14.41
CA LEU A 85 -6.65 18.59 15.79
C LEU A 85 -5.58 18.97 16.81
N ALA A 86 -4.34 18.52 16.61
CA ALA A 86 -3.22 18.86 17.49
C ALA A 86 -2.96 20.38 17.53
N ARG A 87 -3.03 21.06 16.37
CA ARG A 87 -2.93 22.53 16.28
C ARG A 87 -4.06 23.26 16.99
N ALA A 88 -5.25 22.67 17.04
CA ALA A 88 -6.39 23.18 17.79
C ALA A 88 -6.32 22.85 19.29
N GLY A 89 -5.29 22.12 19.75
CA GLY A 89 -5.12 21.69 21.14
C GLY A 89 -5.81 20.37 21.49
N ASP A 90 -6.45 19.70 20.54
CA ASP A 90 -7.08 18.39 20.72
C ASP A 90 -6.11 17.24 20.38
N THR A 91 -5.06 17.12 21.19
CA THR A 91 -4.06 16.04 21.04
C THR A 91 -4.68 14.65 21.25
N ALA A 92 -5.70 14.54 22.13
CA ALA A 92 -6.38 13.27 22.37
C ALA A 92 -7.16 12.80 21.13
N GLY A 93 -7.86 13.72 20.45
CA GLY A 93 -8.51 13.44 19.18
C GLY A 93 -7.53 13.09 18.07
N ALA A 94 -6.40 13.81 17.98
CA ALA A 94 -5.33 13.50 17.03
C ALA A 94 -4.76 12.08 17.24
N ARG A 95 -4.45 11.71 18.48
CA ARG A 95 -3.97 10.38 18.85
C ARG A 95 -4.96 9.29 18.43
N LYS A 96 -6.23 9.47 18.77
CA LYS A 96 -7.28 8.50 18.45
C LYS A 96 -7.37 8.24 16.94
N LEU A 97 -7.27 9.28 16.10
CA LEU A 97 -7.31 9.10 14.65
C LEU A 97 -6.16 8.21 14.13
N LEU A 98 -4.97 8.37 14.68
CA LEU A 98 -3.81 7.56 14.29
C LEU A 98 -3.90 6.13 14.83
N GLU A 99 -4.40 5.95 16.05
CA GLU A 99 -4.71 4.61 16.61
C GLU A 99 -5.78 3.87 15.79
N ASP A 100 -6.85 4.57 15.38
CA ASP A 100 -7.89 4.03 14.52
C ASP A 100 -7.34 3.62 13.14
N LEU A 101 -6.38 4.39 12.59
CA LEU A 101 -5.67 4.03 11.35
C LEU A 101 -4.82 2.77 11.53
N LEU A 102 -4.04 2.70 12.62
CA LEU A 102 -3.19 1.54 12.93
C LEU A 102 -3.99 0.24 13.09
N ALA A 103 -5.25 0.33 13.52
CA ALA A 103 -6.13 -0.84 13.66
C ALA A 103 -6.58 -1.43 12.32
N VAL A 104 -6.57 -0.66 11.23
CA VAL A 104 -7.11 -1.08 9.92
C VAL A 104 -6.07 -1.16 8.82
N GLU A 105 -4.92 -0.49 8.97
CA GLU A 105 -3.87 -0.51 7.96
C GLU A 105 -3.14 -1.87 7.96
N VAL A 106 -2.88 -2.38 6.77
CA VAL A 106 -2.22 -3.68 6.57
C VAL A 106 -0.89 -3.54 5.85
N VAL A 107 -0.68 -2.45 5.11
CA VAL A 107 0.56 -2.20 4.37
C VAL A 107 1.66 -1.81 5.35
N PRO A 108 2.76 -2.60 5.44
CA PRO A 108 3.81 -2.38 6.44
C PRO A 108 4.40 -0.96 6.42
N LEU A 109 4.65 -0.40 5.23
CA LEU A 109 5.18 0.96 5.12
C LEU A 109 4.25 1.99 5.79
N TYR A 110 2.96 1.95 5.48
CA TYR A 110 1.99 2.91 6.01
C TYR A 110 1.73 2.71 7.50
N LEU A 111 1.84 1.47 8.00
CA LEU A 111 1.83 1.20 9.45
C LEU A 111 3.00 1.87 10.16
N GLU A 112 4.21 1.78 9.61
CA GLU A 112 5.39 2.43 10.18
C GLU A 112 5.26 3.96 10.13
N GLU A 113 4.80 4.52 9.02
CA GLU A 113 4.54 5.97 8.91
C GLU A 113 3.49 6.45 9.92
N ALA A 114 2.38 5.71 10.10
CA ALA A 114 1.36 6.03 11.09
C ALA A 114 1.88 5.94 12.54
N LYS A 115 2.76 4.97 12.86
CA LYS A 115 3.41 4.87 14.18
C LYS A 115 4.34 6.05 14.44
N LEU A 116 5.09 6.48 13.42
CA LEU A 116 5.96 7.65 13.52
C LEU A 116 5.14 8.91 13.77
N ALA A 117 4.08 9.12 12.99
CA ALA A 117 3.17 10.26 13.19
C ALA A 117 2.54 10.25 14.59
N LEU A 118 2.21 9.07 15.14
CA LEU A 118 1.68 8.94 16.48
C LEU A 118 2.72 9.29 17.55
N ALA A 119 3.96 8.82 17.39
CA ALA A 119 5.06 9.13 18.30
C ALA A 119 5.42 10.64 18.31
N GLU A 120 5.18 11.36 17.21
CA GLU A 120 5.38 12.82 17.14
C GLU A 120 4.33 13.64 17.92
N LEU A 121 3.20 13.01 18.33
CA LEU A 121 2.17 13.67 19.15
C LEU A 121 2.43 13.61 20.65
N ASP A 122 3.35 12.76 21.10
CA ASP A 122 3.74 12.57 22.52
C ASP A 122 4.89 13.51 22.92
#